data_AF-A0A922ZZA0-F1
#
_entry.id   AF-A0A922ZZA0-F1
#
_cell.length_a   1.000
_cell.length_b   1.000
_cell.length_c   1.000
_cell.angle_alpha   90.00
_cell.angle_beta   90.00
_cell.angle_gamma   90.00
#
_symmetry.space_group_name_H-M   'P 1'
#
loop_
_entity.id
_entity.type
_entity.pdbx_description
1 polymer ?
#
loop_
_entity_poly.entity_id
_entity_poly.type
_entity_poly.pdbx_seq_one_letter_code
_entity_poly.pdbx_strand_id
1 'polypeptide(L)'
;QAICIAGLPIVVTVAPFFRENLRNRILYCSIAGGVLAILIGGVFLESNSLKPQIGDLVHYSESRYGRIEVHQNEGLVTLFSDGVPVFNNQNETVAEEVIHYPLSQTENPQHVLMISATSGMIKELKKYNPVSIDYVELDPEVSAVLFRYKLLEPTRSLSVINEDGRAYLMKTRKKYDAIIVNLPEPDTFQINRFYTNRFFELVKARLAPHGVFSFSMDGYDNYLAEPQRQKLSSLFNTVSDHFKEVLLLPGQKIIFICTDSKIQRDIPSLLSSKGIATDYISHYFYGNVTAFRMDQLNRLMDPKTEKNYDHSPRLMRLMFTQWFAKFSTSPFWFLGAVILILVIYLSRLHVEEYVLFSSGCMTMGCELMIVFAFQIYFGYIYHQIGLIITIFLAGLLPGAWLGEKLRRNARSVLVWTDILLIILMLVFITFCFQLGDKLPVLFYLCTGFLFSVLCGCQFPVALEPRNNVKKSVARAFSADLIGAALGALITSVFLIPYYGITGAAIGLILLKMISLIMVGRKHG
;
A
#
# COMPACT_ATOMS: atom_id res chain seq x y z
N GLN A 1 -16.40 -3.74 -14.85
CA GLN A 1 -17.71 -4.27 -14.37
C GLN A 1 -18.19 -3.68 -13.03
N ALA A 2 -17.35 -3.56 -12.00
CA ALA A 2 -17.74 -3.02 -10.68
C ALA A 2 -18.28 -1.57 -10.71
N ILE A 3 -17.74 -0.70 -11.57
CA ILE A 3 -18.17 0.71 -11.71
C ILE A 3 -19.64 0.82 -12.20
N CYS A 4 -20.05 -0.05 -13.14
CA CYS A 4 -21.44 -0.08 -13.62
C CYS A 4 -22.41 -0.50 -12.50
N ILE A 5 -22.01 -1.50 -11.70
CA ILE A 5 -22.83 -2.00 -10.59
C ILE A 5 -22.90 -0.97 -9.45
N ALA A 6 -21.80 -0.27 -9.17
CA ALA A 6 -21.73 0.78 -8.15
C ALA A 6 -22.53 2.05 -8.52
N GLY A 7 -22.73 2.33 -9.82
CA GLY A 7 -23.53 3.48 -10.28
C GLY A 7 -25.04 3.26 -10.20
N LEU A 8 -25.52 2.01 -10.18
CA LEU A 8 -26.94 1.67 -10.15
C LEU A 8 -27.67 2.20 -8.89
N PRO A 9 -27.12 2.09 -7.67
CA PRO A 9 -27.71 2.68 -6.47
C PRO A 9 -27.86 4.20 -6.53
N ILE A 10 -26.93 4.91 -7.18
CA ILE A 10 -27.02 6.37 -7.36
C ILE A 10 -28.20 6.71 -8.27
N VAL A 11 -28.38 5.97 -9.37
CA VAL A 11 -29.53 6.16 -10.26
C VAL A 11 -30.85 5.88 -9.54
N VAL A 12 -30.90 4.83 -8.72
CA VAL A 12 -32.09 4.46 -7.93
C VAL A 12 -32.38 5.45 -6.80
N THR A 13 -31.36 5.98 -6.12
CA THR A 13 -31.52 6.91 -4.99
C THR A 13 -31.82 8.35 -5.41
N VAL A 14 -31.48 8.74 -6.63
CA VAL A 14 -31.84 10.06 -7.19
C VAL A 14 -33.27 10.04 -7.77
N ALA A 15 -33.80 8.86 -8.12
CA ALA A 15 -35.16 8.69 -8.65
C ALA A 15 -36.30 9.36 -7.82
N PRO A 16 -36.28 9.36 -6.48
CA PRO A 16 -37.30 10.00 -5.64
C PRO A 16 -37.17 11.53 -5.55
N PHE A 17 -35.99 12.09 -5.87
CA PHE A 17 -35.75 13.55 -5.84
C PHE A 17 -36.29 14.27 -7.10
N PHE A 18 -36.72 13.53 -8.12
CA PHE A 18 -37.39 14.06 -9.32
C PHE A 18 -38.88 14.36 -9.07
N ARG A 19 -39.19 15.13 -8.03
CA ARG A 19 -40.56 15.51 -7.64
C ARG A 19 -41.17 16.67 -8.43
N GLU A 20 -40.50 17.17 -9.47
CA GLU A 20 -41.05 18.25 -10.31
C GLU A 20 -41.14 17.86 -11.80
N ASN A 21 -42.32 18.15 -12.38
CA ASN A 21 -42.69 18.20 -13.80
C ASN A 21 -42.30 17.00 -14.71
N LEU A 22 -43.29 16.41 -15.41
CA LEU A 22 -43.11 15.21 -16.26
C LEU A 22 -41.97 15.35 -17.29
N ARG A 23 -41.80 16.56 -17.85
CA ARG A 23 -40.74 16.90 -18.81
C ARG A 23 -39.34 16.82 -18.21
N ASN A 24 -39.16 17.23 -16.96
CA ASN A 24 -37.88 17.14 -16.27
C ASN A 24 -37.55 15.68 -15.95
N ARG A 25 -38.56 14.89 -15.57
CA ARG A 25 -38.40 13.44 -15.33
C ARG A 25 -37.89 12.69 -16.56
N ILE A 26 -38.44 12.96 -17.75
CA ILE A 26 -37.96 12.35 -19.01
C ILE A 26 -36.51 12.75 -19.29
N LEU A 27 -36.18 14.04 -19.14
CA LEU A 27 -34.82 14.53 -19.35
C LEU A 27 -33.81 13.83 -18.42
N TYR A 28 -34.11 13.75 -17.12
CA TYR A 28 -33.23 13.10 -16.15
C TYR A 28 -33.11 11.59 -16.35
N CYS A 29 -34.21 10.90 -16.68
CA CYS A 29 -34.16 9.48 -17.04
C CYS A 29 -33.33 9.23 -18.31
N SER A 30 -33.42 10.10 -19.31
CA SER A 30 -32.59 10.02 -20.51
C SER A 30 -31.11 10.28 -20.22
N ILE A 31 -30.79 11.24 -19.35
CA ILE A 31 -29.41 11.49 -18.90
C ILE A 31 -28.87 10.28 -18.15
N ALA A 32 -29.63 9.74 -17.19
CA ALA A 32 -29.23 8.57 -16.42
C ALA A 32 -29.07 7.32 -17.32
N GLY A 33 -30.00 7.12 -18.26
CA GLY A 33 -29.91 6.05 -19.26
C GLY A 33 -28.71 6.22 -20.20
N GLY A 34 -28.41 7.45 -20.62
CA GLY A 34 -27.23 7.77 -21.42
C GLY A 34 -25.92 7.52 -20.66
N VAL A 35 -25.83 7.94 -19.39
CA VAL A 35 -24.68 7.65 -18.52
C VAL A 35 -24.52 6.14 -18.34
N LEU A 36 -25.61 5.41 -18.08
CA LEU A 36 -25.56 3.96 -17.94
C LEU A 36 -25.12 3.28 -19.24
N ALA A 37 -25.61 3.75 -20.40
CA ALA A 37 -25.20 3.24 -21.70
C ALA A 37 -23.71 3.49 -21.98
N ILE A 38 -23.18 4.67 -21.62
CA ILE A 38 -21.74 4.99 -21.71
C ILE A 38 -20.93 4.04 -20.82
N LEU A 39 -21.36 3.84 -19.56
CA LEU A 39 -20.68 2.95 -18.62
C LEU A 39 -20.67 1.50 -19.11
N ILE A 40 -21.81 1.00 -19.60
CA ILE A 40 -21.93 -0.34 -20.19
C ILE A 40 -21.06 -0.45 -21.45
N GLY A 41 -21.11 0.57 -22.33
CA GLY A 41 -20.27 0.65 -23.53
C GLY A 41 -18.78 0.56 -23.20
N GLY A 42 -18.33 1.23 -22.14
CA GLY A 42 -16.97 1.14 -21.63
C GLY A 42 -16.55 -0.28 -21.27
N VAL A 43 -17.43 -1.06 -20.62
CA VAL A 43 -17.16 -2.47 -20.27
C VAL A 43 -17.00 -3.35 -21.50
N PHE A 44 -17.81 -3.13 -22.54
CA PHE A 44 -17.67 -3.91 -23.79
C PHE A 44 -16.44 -3.50 -24.60
N LEU A 45 -16.05 -2.21 -24.55
CA LEU A 45 -14.89 -1.69 -25.27
C LEU A 45 -13.55 -2.01 -24.59
N GLU A 46 -13.55 -2.33 -23.28
CA GLU A 46 -12.36 -2.59 -22.48
C GLU A 46 -11.45 -3.66 -23.11
N SER A 47 -11.99 -4.86 -23.39
CA SER A 47 -11.22 -5.95 -24.01
C SER A 47 -10.59 -5.60 -25.36
N ASN A 48 -11.27 -4.77 -26.16
CA ASN A 48 -10.73 -4.29 -27.43
C ASN A 48 -9.67 -3.20 -27.24
N SER A 49 -9.81 -2.36 -26.21
CA SER A 49 -8.83 -1.33 -25.87
C SER A 49 -7.52 -1.89 -25.31
N LEU A 50 -7.56 -3.11 -24.75
CA LEU A 50 -6.40 -3.79 -24.18
C LEU A 50 -5.59 -4.61 -25.20
N LYS A 51 -6.04 -4.70 -26.45
CA LYS A 51 -5.27 -5.42 -27.48
C LYS A 51 -3.93 -4.72 -27.70
N PRO A 52 -2.79 -5.43 -27.54
CA PRO A 52 -1.50 -4.83 -27.75
C PRO A 52 -1.31 -4.46 -29.23
N GLN A 53 -0.41 -3.49 -29.48
CA GLN A 53 -0.04 -3.12 -30.84
C GLN A 53 0.77 -4.23 -31.54
N ILE A 54 1.47 -5.06 -30.76
CA ILE A 54 2.35 -6.13 -31.22
C ILE A 54 2.03 -7.39 -30.41
N GLY A 55 1.85 -8.53 -31.10
CA GLY A 55 1.45 -9.79 -30.49
C GLY A 55 -0.05 -9.87 -30.21
N ASP A 56 -0.42 -10.90 -29.44
CA ASP A 56 -1.81 -11.21 -29.11
C ASP A 56 -2.06 -11.16 -27.60
N LEU A 57 -3.22 -10.62 -27.21
CA LEU A 57 -3.75 -10.76 -25.85
C LEU A 57 -4.38 -12.16 -25.72
N VAL A 58 -3.66 -13.09 -25.11
CA VAL A 58 -4.06 -14.52 -25.00
C VAL A 58 -4.79 -14.85 -23.71
N HIS A 59 -4.71 -13.97 -22.70
CA HIS A 59 -5.48 -14.07 -21.45
C HIS A 59 -5.84 -12.69 -20.94
N TYR A 60 -7.06 -12.56 -20.41
CA TYR A 60 -7.50 -11.39 -19.66
C TYR A 60 -8.41 -11.84 -18.51
N SER A 61 -8.11 -11.38 -17.31
CA SER A 61 -8.93 -11.61 -16.13
C SER A 61 -8.78 -10.49 -15.11
N GLU A 62 -9.86 -10.18 -14.40
CA GLU A 62 -9.87 -9.24 -13.26
C GLU A 62 -9.99 -10.05 -11.97
N SER A 63 -9.00 -9.95 -11.09
CA SER A 63 -9.05 -10.55 -9.76
C SER A 63 -9.47 -9.50 -8.73
N ARG A 64 -9.63 -9.91 -7.46
CA ARG A 64 -9.82 -8.95 -6.35
C ARG A 64 -8.57 -8.13 -6.03
N TYR A 65 -7.43 -8.47 -6.62
CA TYR A 65 -6.12 -7.86 -6.37
C TYR A 65 -5.66 -6.96 -7.51
N GLY A 66 -6.11 -7.19 -8.74
CA GLY A 66 -5.78 -6.36 -9.88
C GLY A 66 -6.13 -7.03 -11.21
N ARG A 67 -5.77 -6.35 -12.28
CA ARG A 67 -5.95 -6.81 -13.65
C ARG A 67 -4.78 -7.67 -14.08
N ILE A 68 -5.07 -8.82 -14.68
CA ILE A 68 -4.06 -9.75 -15.19
C ILE A 68 -4.26 -9.92 -16.69
N GLU A 69 -3.19 -9.68 -17.44
CA GLU A 69 -3.14 -9.85 -18.89
C GLU A 69 -1.96 -10.76 -19.25
N VAL A 70 -2.13 -11.62 -20.24
CA VAL A 70 -1.01 -12.36 -20.83
C VAL A 70 -0.92 -12.00 -22.30
N HIS A 71 0.23 -11.47 -22.69
CA HIS A 71 0.52 -11.13 -24.06
C HIS A 71 1.51 -12.15 -24.61
N GLN A 72 1.27 -12.60 -25.84
CA GLN A 72 2.15 -13.54 -26.53
C GLN A 72 2.62 -12.95 -27.85
N ASN A 73 3.93 -12.94 -28.08
CA ASN A 73 4.51 -12.46 -29.32
C ASN A 73 5.71 -13.33 -29.71
N GLU A 74 5.68 -13.94 -30.91
CA GLU A 74 6.81 -14.75 -31.45
C GLU A 74 7.40 -15.78 -30.47
N GLY A 75 6.56 -16.37 -29.61
CA GLY A 75 6.97 -17.35 -28.59
C GLY A 75 7.40 -16.75 -27.24
N LEU A 76 7.58 -15.43 -27.14
CA LEU A 76 7.68 -14.71 -25.87
C LEU A 76 6.30 -14.64 -25.22
N VAL A 77 6.19 -15.10 -23.98
CA VAL A 77 4.98 -14.98 -23.17
C VAL A 77 5.27 -14.03 -22.01
N THR A 78 4.52 -12.94 -21.92
CA THR A 78 4.68 -11.92 -20.90
C THR A 78 3.39 -11.77 -20.10
N LEU A 79 3.51 -11.88 -18.78
CA LEU A 79 2.43 -11.57 -17.85
C LEU A 79 2.50 -10.10 -17.46
N PHE A 80 1.37 -9.41 -17.60
CA PHE A 80 1.18 -8.04 -17.13
C PHE A 80 0.20 -8.02 -15.95
N SER A 81 0.52 -7.21 -14.95
CA SER A 81 -0.35 -6.89 -13.82
C SER A 81 -0.61 -5.39 -13.83
N ASP A 82 -1.87 -4.98 -13.88
CA ASP A 82 -2.29 -3.57 -13.96
C ASP A 82 -1.55 -2.77 -15.06
N GLY A 83 -1.26 -3.44 -16.19
CA GLY A 83 -0.55 -2.86 -17.33
C GLY A 83 0.98 -2.79 -17.19
N VAL A 84 1.55 -3.29 -16.08
CA VAL A 84 3.00 -3.38 -15.88
C VAL A 84 3.48 -4.81 -16.17
N PRO A 85 4.51 -5.01 -17.00
CA PRO A 85 5.06 -6.35 -17.25
C PRO A 85 5.74 -6.86 -15.97
N VAL A 86 5.32 -8.03 -15.49
CA VAL A 86 5.83 -8.64 -14.26
C VAL A 86 6.79 -9.79 -14.56
N PHE A 87 6.42 -10.67 -15.50
CA PHE A 87 7.19 -11.88 -15.82
C PHE A 87 7.24 -12.13 -17.33
N ASN A 88 8.32 -12.75 -17.78
CA ASN A 88 8.39 -13.32 -19.12
C ASN A 88 9.08 -14.70 -19.10
N ASN A 89 8.83 -15.52 -20.13
CA ASN A 89 9.38 -16.88 -20.24
C ASN A 89 10.87 -16.94 -20.64
N GLN A 90 11.54 -15.82 -20.92
CA GLN A 90 12.94 -15.76 -21.35
C GLN A 90 13.89 -15.22 -20.28
N ASN A 91 13.38 -14.88 -19.08
CA ASN A 91 14.19 -14.28 -18.02
C ASN A 91 14.86 -15.33 -17.11
N GLU A 92 15.56 -16.30 -17.70
CA GLU A 92 16.24 -17.38 -16.97
C GLU A 92 17.34 -16.85 -16.03
N THR A 93 17.99 -15.75 -16.40
CA THR A 93 18.99 -15.06 -15.57
C THR A 93 18.45 -14.70 -14.18
N VAL A 94 17.27 -14.06 -14.11
CA VAL A 94 16.70 -13.66 -12.82
C VAL A 94 16.33 -14.87 -11.98
N ALA A 95 15.88 -15.97 -12.61
CA ALA A 95 15.58 -17.20 -11.89
C ALA A 95 16.84 -17.79 -11.23
N GLU A 96 17.95 -17.87 -11.97
CA GLU A 96 19.23 -18.33 -11.44
C GLU A 96 19.70 -17.46 -10.27
N GLU A 97 19.73 -16.13 -10.44
CA GLU A 97 20.21 -15.22 -9.39
C GLU A 97 19.36 -15.31 -8.11
N VAL A 98 18.03 -15.29 -8.24
CA VAL A 98 17.11 -15.32 -7.09
C VAL A 98 17.16 -16.66 -6.35
N ILE A 99 17.39 -17.77 -7.05
CA ILE A 99 17.42 -19.11 -6.44
C ILE A 99 18.82 -19.47 -5.94
N HIS A 100 19.85 -19.36 -6.78
CA HIS A 100 21.17 -19.91 -6.48
C HIS A 100 21.99 -19.05 -5.54
N TYR A 101 21.83 -17.72 -5.57
CA TYR A 101 22.55 -16.85 -4.65
C TYR A 101 22.28 -17.20 -3.17
N PRO A 102 21.03 -17.30 -2.70
CA PRO A 102 20.77 -17.75 -1.34
C PRO A 102 21.04 -19.24 -1.13
N LEU A 103 20.57 -20.14 -2.01
CA LEU A 103 20.64 -21.58 -1.75
C LEU A 103 22.05 -22.15 -1.79
N SER A 104 22.97 -21.50 -2.50
CA SER A 104 24.40 -21.84 -2.46
C SER A 104 24.99 -21.78 -1.04
N GLN A 105 24.42 -20.94 -0.16
CA GLN A 105 24.85 -20.77 1.23
C GLN A 105 24.39 -21.90 2.16
N THR A 106 23.44 -22.72 1.70
CA THR A 106 22.87 -23.83 2.48
C THR A 106 23.43 -25.16 1.99
N GLU A 107 23.84 -26.05 2.90
CA GLU A 107 24.40 -27.35 2.51
C GLU A 107 23.39 -28.21 1.73
N ASN A 108 22.18 -28.35 2.27
CA ASN A 108 21.12 -29.17 1.69
C ASN A 108 19.74 -28.56 2.01
N PRO A 109 19.21 -27.63 1.16
CA PRO A 109 17.92 -26.99 1.42
C PRO A 109 16.76 -27.96 1.16
N GLN A 110 16.14 -28.48 2.22
CA GLN A 110 15.07 -29.48 2.15
C GLN A 110 13.68 -28.83 2.13
N HIS A 111 13.48 -27.80 2.93
CA HIS A 111 12.22 -27.06 3.04
C HIS A 111 12.41 -25.62 2.59
N VAL A 112 11.87 -25.26 1.43
CA VAL A 112 12.00 -23.92 0.83
C VAL A 112 10.64 -23.25 0.74
N LEU A 113 10.57 -22.00 1.19
CA LEU A 113 9.42 -21.11 1.04
C LEU A 113 9.74 -20.05 -0.01
N MET A 114 8.85 -19.91 -1.00
CA MET A 114 8.87 -18.81 -1.97
C MET A 114 7.62 -17.94 -1.78
N ILE A 115 7.82 -16.64 -1.62
CA ILE A 115 6.73 -15.64 -1.63
C ILE A 115 6.82 -14.88 -2.94
N SER A 116 5.80 -15.07 -3.79
CA SER A 116 5.84 -14.73 -5.22
C SER A 116 6.92 -15.51 -5.98
N ALA A 117 6.75 -15.67 -7.29
CA ALA A 117 7.69 -16.43 -8.15
C ALA A 117 7.72 -15.85 -9.57
N THR A 118 8.86 -15.98 -10.24
CA THR A 118 9.01 -15.69 -11.67
C THR A 118 9.23 -16.99 -12.47
N SER A 119 9.16 -16.87 -13.79
CA SER A 119 9.48 -17.96 -14.71
C SER A 119 10.82 -18.60 -14.38
N GLY A 120 10.91 -19.93 -14.48
CA GLY A 120 12.17 -20.67 -14.29
C GLY A 120 12.59 -20.93 -12.83
N MET A 121 12.04 -20.21 -11.83
CA MET A 121 12.47 -20.39 -10.42
C MET A 121 12.32 -21.83 -9.93
N ILE A 122 11.21 -22.51 -10.27
CA ILE A 122 11.00 -23.92 -9.86
C ILE A 122 11.97 -24.87 -10.58
N LYS A 123 12.31 -24.59 -11.85
CA LYS A 123 13.29 -25.37 -12.64
C LYS A 123 14.66 -25.30 -11.96
N GLU A 124 15.09 -24.12 -11.56
CA GLU A 124 16.36 -23.90 -10.86
C GLU A 124 16.35 -24.50 -9.45
N LEU A 125 15.23 -24.36 -8.73
CA LEU A 125 15.07 -24.90 -7.38
C LEU A 125 15.12 -26.44 -7.35
N LYS A 126 14.60 -27.11 -8.39
CA LYS A 126 14.65 -28.57 -8.53
C LYS A 126 16.07 -29.13 -8.57
N LYS A 127 17.08 -28.34 -8.97
CA LYS A 127 18.49 -28.76 -9.00
C LYS A 127 19.01 -29.15 -7.60
N TYR A 128 18.37 -28.66 -6.52
CA TYR A 128 18.71 -28.98 -5.13
C TYR A 128 17.94 -30.18 -4.55
N ASN A 129 17.01 -30.79 -5.29
CA ASN A 129 16.14 -31.88 -4.82
C ASN A 129 15.45 -31.61 -3.45
N PRO A 130 14.76 -30.47 -3.26
CA PRO A 130 14.09 -30.19 -2.00
C PRO A 130 12.93 -31.15 -1.75
N VAL A 131 12.74 -31.53 -0.48
CA VAL A 131 11.62 -32.36 -0.02
C VAL A 131 10.29 -31.61 -0.15
N SER A 132 10.27 -30.30 0.13
CA SER A 132 9.08 -29.48 -0.02
C SER A 132 9.39 -28.06 -0.47
N ILE A 133 8.58 -27.58 -1.41
CA ILE A 133 8.57 -26.21 -1.91
C ILE A 133 7.18 -25.64 -1.61
N ASP A 134 7.10 -24.69 -0.70
CA ASP A 134 5.86 -23.96 -0.45
C ASP A 134 5.92 -22.67 -1.29
N TYR A 135 5.07 -22.56 -2.31
CA TYR A 135 4.91 -21.36 -3.12
C TYR A 135 3.66 -20.61 -2.66
N VAL A 136 3.88 -19.45 -2.03
CA VAL A 136 2.82 -18.58 -1.55
C VAL A 136 2.61 -17.45 -2.53
N GLU A 137 1.39 -17.37 -3.07
CA GLU A 137 0.95 -16.34 -4.00
C GLU A 137 -0.29 -15.65 -3.45
N LEU A 138 -0.31 -14.32 -3.49
CA LEU A 138 -1.43 -13.55 -2.98
C LEU A 138 -2.66 -13.76 -3.88
N ASP A 139 -2.46 -13.72 -5.19
CA ASP A 139 -3.52 -13.79 -6.19
C ASP A 139 -3.64 -15.19 -6.80
N PRO A 140 -4.75 -15.92 -6.57
CA PRO A 140 -4.97 -17.22 -7.18
C PRO A 140 -4.95 -17.18 -8.71
N GLU A 141 -5.42 -16.09 -9.33
CA GLU A 141 -5.43 -15.96 -10.79
C GLU A 141 -4.00 -15.85 -11.34
N VAL A 142 -3.09 -15.15 -10.65
CA VAL A 142 -1.66 -15.10 -11.04
C VAL A 142 -1.06 -16.49 -11.01
N SER A 143 -1.24 -17.23 -9.91
CA SER A 143 -0.71 -18.60 -9.82
C SER A 143 -1.29 -19.51 -10.92
N ALA A 144 -2.59 -19.44 -11.19
CA ALA A 144 -3.24 -20.23 -12.22
C ALA A 144 -2.71 -19.91 -13.63
N VAL A 145 -2.49 -18.64 -13.93
CA VAL A 145 -1.91 -18.17 -15.20
C VAL A 145 -0.47 -18.65 -15.35
N LEU A 146 0.35 -18.55 -14.30
CA LEU A 146 1.76 -18.99 -14.35
C LEU A 146 1.88 -20.47 -14.73
N PHE A 147 1.03 -21.36 -14.20
CA PHE A 147 1.02 -22.77 -14.59
C PHE A 147 0.38 -23.00 -15.97
N ARG A 148 -0.73 -22.31 -16.29
CA ARG A 148 -1.43 -22.47 -17.57
C ARG A 148 -0.54 -22.15 -18.77
N TYR A 149 0.25 -21.08 -18.66
CA TYR A 149 1.14 -20.62 -19.72
C TYR A 149 2.59 -21.13 -19.56
N LYS A 150 2.80 -22.16 -18.72
CA LYS A 150 4.10 -22.85 -18.53
C LYS A 150 5.24 -21.92 -18.10
N LEU A 151 4.93 -20.83 -17.38
CA LEU A 151 5.92 -20.00 -16.73
C LEU A 151 6.44 -20.69 -15.46
N LEU A 152 5.57 -21.45 -14.77
CA LEU A 152 5.94 -22.34 -13.69
C LEU A 152 5.64 -23.80 -14.05
N GLU A 153 6.53 -24.70 -13.64
CA GLU A 153 6.34 -26.14 -13.83
C GLU A 153 5.80 -26.80 -12.55
N PRO A 154 4.78 -27.67 -12.65
CA PRO A 154 4.36 -28.47 -11.51
C PRO A 154 5.44 -29.48 -11.12
N THR A 155 5.58 -29.75 -9.82
CA THR A 155 6.44 -30.83 -9.31
C THR A 155 5.80 -31.44 -8.06
N ARG A 156 6.15 -32.70 -7.75
CA ARG A 156 5.57 -33.43 -6.61
C ARG A 156 5.86 -32.77 -5.25
N SER A 157 6.99 -32.07 -5.14
CA SER A 157 7.39 -31.37 -3.91
C SER A 157 6.74 -29.99 -3.76
N LEU A 158 5.99 -29.50 -4.76
CA LEU A 158 5.41 -28.16 -4.77
C LEU A 158 4.01 -28.12 -4.16
N SER A 159 3.84 -27.24 -3.18
CA SER A 159 2.55 -26.86 -2.61
C SER A 159 2.25 -25.40 -2.98
N VAL A 160 1.16 -25.16 -3.71
CA VAL A 160 0.72 -23.81 -4.08
C VAL A 160 -0.29 -23.33 -3.03
N ILE A 161 0.00 -22.20 -2.40
CA ILE A 161 -0.77 -21.64 -1.29
C ILE A 161 -1.25 -20.25 -1.69
N ASN A 162 -2.55 -20.11 -1.94
CA ASN A 162 -3.14 -18.82 -2.30
C ASN A 162 -3.53 -18.02 -1.04
N GLU A 163 -2.52 -17.44 -0.40
CA GLU A 163 -2.67 -16.63 0.79
C GLU A 163 -1.67 -15.47 0.76
N ASP A 164 -1.96 -14.45 1.56
CA ASP A 164 -1.00 -13.40 1.85
C ASP A 164 0.29 -13.94 2.51
N GLY A 165 1.46 -13.68 1.91
CA GLY A 165 2.75 -14.22 2.38
C GLY A 165 3.09 -13.87 3.83
N ARG A 166 2.74 -12.66 4.28
CA ARG A 166 2.93 -12.25 5.68
C ARG A 166 1.93 -12.96 6.59
N ALA A 167 0.66 -13.08 6.21
CA ALA A 167 -0.34 -13.85 6.97
C ALA A 167 0.01 -15.33 7.09
N TYR A 168 0.51 -15.95 6.01
CA TYR A 168 0.96 -17.32 6.00
C TYR A 168 2.08 -17.55 7.02
N LEU A 169 3.12 -16.71 7.01
CA LEU A 169 4.23 -16.79 7.95
C LEU A 169 3.78 -16.65 9.42
N MET A 170 2.76 -15.81 9.69
CA MET A 170 2.19 -15.66 11.04
C MET A 170 1.52 -16.95 11.53
N LYS A 171 0.79 -17.64 10.66
CA LYS A 171 0.00 -18.84 10.99
C LYS A 171 0.84 -20.12 11.02
N THR A 172 1.75 -20.28 10.05
CA THR A 172 2.51 -21.53 9.90
C THR A 172 3.45 -21.75 11.08
N ARG A 173 3.65 -23.02 11.44
CA ARG A 173 4.68 -23.45 12.41
C ARG A 173 5.88 -24.11 11.73
N LYS A 174 5.81 -24.29 10.40
CA LYS A 174 6.88 -24.92 9.61
C LYS A 174 8.14 -24.05 9.65
N LYS A 175 9.29 -24.72 9.70
CA LYS A 175 10.60 -24.11 9.59
C LYS A 175 11.16 -24.35 8.19
N TYR A 176 11.86 -23.38 7.66
CA TYR A 176 12.43 -23.43 6.31
C TYR A 176 13.95 -23.26 6.35
N ASP A 177 14.63 -24.04 5.51
CA ASP A 177 16.06 -23.89 5.26
C ASP A 177 16.33 -22.66 4.39
N ALA A 178 15.35 -22.29 3.57
CA ALA A 178 15.40 -21.05 2.81
C ALA A 178 14.02 -20.38 2.71
N ILE A 179 14.00 -19.06 2.89
CA ILE A 179 12.85 -18.20 2.60
C ILE A 179 13.28 -17.20 1.53
N ILE A 180 12.62 -17.23 0.37
CA ILE A 180 12.92 -16.38 -0.78
C ILE A 180 11.70 -15.49 -1.04
N VAL A 181 11.89 -14.19 -1.00
CA VAL A 181 10.84 -13.18 -1.28
C VAL A 181 11.15 -12.51 -2.61
N ASN A 182 10.34 -12.80 -3.63
CA ASN A 182 10.45 -12.23 -4.96
C ASN A 182 9.31 -11.22 -5.22
N LEU A 183 9.27 -10.18 -4.40
CA LEU A 183 8.32 -9.07 -4.52
C LEU A 183 8.97 -7.87 -5.21
N PRO A 184 8.16 -6.99 -5.85
CA PRO A 184 8.66 -5.73 -6.41
C PRO A 184 9.12 -4.78 -5.30
N GLU A 185 9.75 -3.66 -5.69
CA GLU A 185 10.15 -2.65 -4.74
C GLU A 185 8.96 -2.10 -3.92
N PRO A 186 9.20 -1.74 -2.65
CA PRO A 186 8.17 -1.15 -1.80
C PRO A 186 7.89 0.29 -2.22
N ASP A 187 7.00 0.44 -3.20
CA ASP A 187 6.46 1.72 -3.69
C ASP A 187 4.99 1.94 -3.26
N THR A 188 4.45 0.99 -2.50
CA THR A 188 3.13 1.11 -1.86
C THR A 188 3.23 0.64 -0.41
N PHE A 189 2.30 1.10 0.44
CA PHE A 189 2.21 0.64 1.82
C PHE A 189 1.94 -0.87 1.92
N GLN A 190 1.22 -1.43 0.94
CA GLN A 190 0.93 -2.85 0.81
C GLN A 190 2.21 -3.70 0.64
N ILE A 191 3.14 -3.26 -0.22
CA ILE A 191 4.39 -3.98 -0.46
C ILE A 191 5.41 -3.66 0.64
N ASN A 192 5.47 -2.41 1.11
CA ASN A 192 6.38 -1.98 2.18
C ASN A 192 6.33 -2.85 3.43
N ARG A 193 5.18 -3.42 3.78
CA ARG A 193 5.02 -4.28 4.96
C ARG A 193 5.81 -5.60 4.89
N PHE A 194 6.38 -5.96 3.74
CA PHE A 194 7.34 -7.06 3.55
C PHE A 194 8.82 -6.62 3.73
N TYR A 195 9.03 -5.35 4.08
CA TYR A 195 10.35 -4.74 4.20
C TYR A 195 10.52 -4.01 5.54
N THR A 196 9.72 -4.38 6.55
CA THR A 196 9.74 -3.77 7.89
C THR A 196 10.43 -4.68 8.91
N ASN A 197 10.87 -4.07 10.01
CA ASN A 197 11.45 -4.77 11.16
C ASN A 197 10.58 -5.96 11.62
N ARG A 198 9.26 -5.79 11.71
CA ARG A 198 8.33 -6.84 12.13
C ARG A 198 8.25 -8.01 11.14
N PHE A 199 8.35 -7.73 9.83
CA PHE A 199 8.38 -8.79 8.84
C PHE A 199 9.68 -9.60 8.91
N PHE A 200 10.83 -8.93 9.07
CA PHE A 200 12.11 -9.63 9.22
C PHE A 200 12.17 -10.45 10.52
N GLU A 201 11.58 -9.96 11.62
CA GLU A 201 11.39 -10.74 12.85
C GLU A 201 10.58 -12.02 12.59
N LEU A 202 9.49 -11.89 11.82
CA LEU A 202 8.61 -13.01 11.48
C LEU A 202 9.32 -14.05 10.60
N VAL A 203 10.03 -13.60 9.57
CA VAL A 203 10.88 -14.46 8.72
C VAL A 203 11.90 -15.19 9.57
N LYS A 204 12.60 -14.47 10.46
CA LYS A 204 13.58 -15.05 11.38
C LYS A 204 12.97 -16.14 12.26
N ALA A 205 11.78 -15.89 12.78
CA ALA A 205 11.03 -16.86 13.59
C ALA A 205 10.56 -18.09 12.80
N ARG A 206 10.66 -18.12 11.46
CA ARG A 206 10.31 -19.27 10.59
C ARG A 206 11.50 -19.89 9.86
N LEU A 207 12.70 -19.35 10.02
CA LEU A 207 13.91 -20.03 9.54
C LEU A 207 14.33 -21.17 10.47
N ALA A 208 14.87 -22.22 9.86
CA ALA A 208 15.63 -23.27 10.51
C ALA A 208 17.00 -22.74 10.97
N PRO A 209 17.69 -23.42 11.91
CA PRO A 209 19.09 -23.14 12.21
C PRO A 209 19.93 -23.16 10.92
N HIS A 210 20.81 -22.18 10.75
CA HIS A 210 21.62 -22.00 9.53
C HIS A 210 20.83 -21.72 8.24
N GLY A 211 19.52 -21.50 8.32
CA GLY A 211 18.70 -21.14 7.17
C GLY A 211 19.07 -19.78 6.58
N VAL A 212 18.69 -19.58 5.32
CA VAL A 212 18.96 -18.36 4.56
C VAL A 212 17.65 -17.63 4.22
N PHE A 213 17.66 -16.31 4.37
CA PHE A 213 16.61 -15.44 3.87
C PHE A 213 17.14 -14.60 2.71
N SER A 214 16.33 -14.41 1.69
CA SER A 214 16.67 -13.52 0.59
C SER A 214 15.49 -12.73 0.06
N PHE A 215 15.78 -11.50 -0.33
CA PHE A 215 14.90 -10.59 -1.02
C PHE A 215 15.73 -9.70 -1.95
N SER A 216 15.08 -8.94 -2.83
CA SER A 216 15.77 -8.07 -3.78
C SER A 216 15.20 -6.65 -3.82
N MET A 217 16.04 -5.75 -4.30
CA MET A 217 15.73 -4.36 -4.66
C MET A 217 16.23 -4.11 -6.09
N ASP A 218 15.71 -3.08 -6.75
CA ASP A 218 16.19 -2.71 -8.07
C ASP A 218 17.64 -2.20 -7.96
N GLY A 219 18.45 -2.64 -8.91
CA GLY A 219 19.86 -2.30 -8.98
C GLY A 219 20.12 -0.90 -9.52
N TYR A 220 21.39 -0.65 -9.75
CA TYR A 220 21.88 0.55 -10.43
C TYR A 220 23.07 0.14 -11.28
N ASP A 221 23.27 0.83 -12.40
CA ASP A 221 24.40 0.54 -13.28
C ASP A 221 25.70 1.04 -12.65
N ASN A 222 25.93 2.36 -12.71
CA ASN A 222 27.18 2.99 -12.30
C ASN A 222 27.01 4.06 -11.21
N TYR A 223 25.81 4.60 -11.04
CA TYR A 223 25.54 5.68 -10.10
C TYR A 223 24.39 5.33 -9.16
N LEU A 224 24.70 5.26 -7.87
CA LEU A 224 23.71 5.08 -6.83
C LEU A 224 23.26 6.46 -6.31
N ALA A 225 22.07 6.89 -6.73
CA ALA A 225 21.49 8.15 -6.30
C ALA A 225 21.20 8.15 -4.79
N GLU A 226 21.28 9.33 -4.16
CA GLU A 226 21.12 9.47 -2.71
C GLU A 226 19.80 8.87 -2.15
N PRO A 227 18.61 9.10 -2.76
CA PRO A 227 17.38 8.46 -2.28
C PRO A 227 17.42 6.93 -2.34
N GLN A 228 18.00 6.35 -3.39
CA GLN A 228 18.16 4.90 -3.53
C GLN A 228 19.19 4.36 -2.52
N ARG A 229 20.30 5.09 -2.31
CA ARG A 229 21.29 4.78 -1.27
C ARG A 229 20.65 4.75 0.13
N GLN A 230 19.79 5.72 0.43
CA GLN A 230 19.03 5.76 1.68
C GLN A 230 18.01 4.62 1.78
N LYS A 231 17.36 4.22 0.67
CA LYS A 231 16.42 3.08 0.62
C LYS A 231 17.17 1.79 1.00
N LEU A 232 18.30 1.53 0.35
CA LEU A 232 19.17 0.39 0.64
C LEU A 232 19.75 0.43 2.06
N SER A 233 20.22 1.58 2.53
CA SER A 233 20.77 1.75 3.89
C SER A 233 19.71 1.49 4.96
N SER A 234 18.47 2.00 4.77
CA SER A 234 17.35 1.75 5.66
C SER A 234 17.02 0.26 5.75
N LEU A 235 16.95 -0.43 4.61
CA LEU A 235 16.72 -1.87 4.54
C LEU A 235 17.84 -2.67 5.21
N PHE A 236 19.09 -2.36 4.88
CA PHE A 236 20.27 -2.99 5.47
C PHE A 236 20.27 -2.84 6.99
N ASN A 237 20.06 -1.63 7.52
CA ASN A 237 20.00 -1.38 8.96
C ASN A 237 18.82 -2.09 9.63
N THR A 238 17.69 -2.25 8.92
CA THR A 238 16.48 -2.90 9.46
C THR A 238 16.63 -4.41 9.53
N VAL A 239 17.19 -5.04 8.50
CA VAL A 239 17.39 -6.50 8.46
C VAL A 239 18.55 -6.94 9.34
N SER A 240 19.58 -6.10 9.52
CA SER A 240 20.74 -6.37 10.37
C SER A 240 20.40 -6.50 11.87
N ASP A 241 19.23 -6.04 12.31
CA ASP A 241 18.74 -6.28 13.69
C ASP A 241 18.38 -7.74 13.94
N HIS A 242 18.10 -8.52 12.89
CA HIS A 242 17.56 -9.88 12.97
C HIS A 242 18.53 -10.96 12.48
N PHE A 243 19.57 -10.57 11.75
CA PHE A 243 20.52 -11.47 11.11
C PHE A 243 21.95 -11.02 11.39
N LYS A 244 22.83 -11.97 11.75
CA LYS A 244 24.23 -11.66 12.05
C LYS A 244 25.03 -11.30 10.80
N GLU A 245 24.75 -11.96 9.69
CA GLU A 245 25.45 -11.79 8.42
C GLU A 245 24.44 -11.34 7.35
N VAL A 246 24.75 -10.21 6.70
CA VAL A 246 23.95 -9.62 5.62
C VAL A 246 24.90 -9.27 4.47
N LEU A 247 24.75 -9.95 3.33
CA LEU A 247 25.50 -9.67 2.11
C LEU A 247 24.59 -9.05 1.07
N LEU A 248 25.03 -7.95 0.45
CA LEU A 248 24.40 -7.38 -0.73
C LEU A 248 25.19 -7.79 -1.98
N LEU A 249 24.53 -8.46 -2.92
CA LEU A 249 25.08 -8.79 -4.23
C LEU A 249 24.60 -7.77 -5.26
N PRO A 250 25.51 -6.97 -5.87
CA PRO A 250 25.14 -6.00 -6.91
C PRO A 250 24.84 -6.70 -8.24
N GLY A 251 23.92 -6.13 -9.02
CA GLY A 251 23.48 -6.64 -10.32
C GLY A 251 22.37 -5.76 -10.89
N GLN A 252 21.60 -6.29 -11.86
CA GLN A 252 20.34 -5.64 -12.29
C GLN A 252 19.35 -5.51 -11.13
N LYS A 253 19.38 -6.49 -10.23
CA LYS A 253 18.82 -6.40 -8.89
C LYS A 253 19.92 -6.47 -7.85
N ILE A 254 19.72 -5.78 -6.74
CA ILE A 254 20.54 -5.96 -5.54
C ILE A 254 19.89 -7.04 -4.71
N ILE A 255 20.55 -8.18 -4.60
CA ILE A 255 20.04 -9.33 -3.83
C ILE A 255 20.64 -9.28 -2.43
N PHE A 256 19.77 -9.29 -1.43
CA PHE A 256 20.12 -9.42 -0.03
C PHE A 256 20.16 -10.91 0.32
N ILE A 257 21.26 -11.35 0.93
CA ILE A 257 21.40 -12.67 1.54
C ILE A 257 21.57 -12.45 3.04
N CYS A 258 20.67 -13.00 3.84
CA CYS A 258 20.62 -12.81 5.28
C CYS A 258 20.64 -14.17 6.00
N THR A 259 21.60 -14.38 6.89
CA THR A 259 21.71 -15.62 7.68
C THR A 259 22.47 -15.37 8.99
N ASP A 260 22.46 -16.35 9.90
CA ASP A 260 23.34 -16.35 11.08
C ASP A 260 24.64 -17.14 10.87
N SER A 261 24.74 -17.83 9.74
CA SER A 261 25.94 -18.56 9.33
C SER A 261 26.90 -17.64 8.59
N LYS A 262 28.18 -17.99 8.56
CA LYS A 262 29.17 -17.26 7.77
C LYS A 262 28.83 -17.34 6.28
N ILE A 263 28.69 -16.18 5.63
CA ILE A 263 28.40 -16.09 4.20
C ILE A 263 29.69 -16.28 3.39
N GLN A 264 29.62 -17.09 2.33
CA GLN A 264 30.69 -17.20 1.33
C GLN A 264 30.33 -16.39 0.08
N ARG A 265 31.25 -15.51 -0.33
CA ARG A 265 31.03 -14.53 -1.41
C ARG A 265 31.20 -15.13 -2.82
N ASP A 266 31.94 -16.23 -2.94
CA ASP A 266 32.22 -16.88 -4.23
C ASP A 266 31.13 -17.91 -4.57
N ILE A 267 30.02 -17.41 -5.10
CA ILE A 267 28.84 -18.22 -5.42
C ILE A 267 29.13 -19.30 -6.48
N PRO A 268 29.84 -19.00 -7.60
CA PRO A 268 30.14 -20.04 -8.60
C PRO A 268 30.94 -21.21 -8.01
N SER A 269 31.91 -20.95 -7.15
CA SER A 269 32.67 -22.01 -6.46
C SER A 269 31.77 -22.87 -5.57
N LEU A 270 30.84 -22.26 -4.83
CA LEU A 270 29.85 -23.00 -4.03
C LEU A 270 28.94 -23.88 -4.89
N LEU A 271 28.42 -23.35 -6.00
CA LEU A 271 27.57 -24.11 -6.91
C LEU A 271 28.32 -25.27 -7.55
N SER A 272 29.57 -25.06 -7.97
CA SER A 272 30.44 -26.10 -8.51
C SER A 272 30.68 -27.22 -7.50
N SER A 273 30.95 -26.89 -6.23
CA SER A 273 31.12 -27.89 -5.17
C SER A 273 29.88 -28.75 -4.91
N LYS A 274 28.69 -28.23 -5.26
CA LYS A 274 27.39 -28.90 -5.13
C LYS A 274 26.95 -29.61 -6.40
N GLY A 275 27.72 -29.51 -7.49
CA GLY A 275 27.33 -30.03 -8.80
C GLY A 275 26.12 -29.33 -9.42
N ILE A 276 25.85 -28.07 -9.05
CA ILE A 276 24.74 -27.28 -9.59
C ILE A 276 25.21 -26.54 -10.84
N ALA A 277 24.74 -26.98 -12.00
CA ALA A 277 25.01 -26.31 -13.28
C ALA A 277 24.15 -25.05 -13.43
N THR A 278 24.74 -23.99 -14.01
CA THR A 278 24.08 -22.72 -14.31
C THR A 278 24.55 -22.21 -15.67
N ASP A 279 23.67 -21.58 -16.42
CA ASP A 279 23.91 -21.03 -17.76
C ASP A 279 24.33 -19.55 -17.70
N TYR A 280 23.94 -18.83 -16.64
CA TYR A 280 24.32 -17.43 -16.47
C TYR A 280 25.37 -17.24 -15.37
N ILE A 281 25.13 -17.75 -14.16
CA ILE A 281 26.01 -17.47 -13.01
C ILE A 281 27.44 -17.96 -13.26
N SER A 282 27.61 -19.17 -13.80
CA SER A 282 28.92 -19.76 -14.10
C SER A 282 29.78 -18.92 -15.04
N HIS A 283 29.16 -18.17 -15.96
CA HIS A 283 29.85 -17.43 -17.01
C HIS A 283 29.98 -15.92 -16.71
N TYR A 284 29.02 -15.33 -16.03
CA TYR A 284 28.91 -13.86 -15.91
C TYR A 284 29.11 -13.32 -14.48
N PHE A 285 29.08 -14.18 -13.45
CA PHE A 285 29.17 -13.72 -12.06
C PHE A 285 30.44 -12.90 -11.79
N TYR A 286 31.61 -13.35 -12.25
CA TYR A 286 32.87 -12.64 -12.03
C TYR A 286 33.00 -11.32 -12.82
N GLY A 287 32.15 -11.09 -13.83
CA GLY A 287 32.07 -9.80 -14.51
C GLY A 287 31.14 -8.80 -13.81
N ASN A 288 30.02 -9.31 -13.28
CA ASN A 288 28.93 -8.47 -12.77
C ASN A 288 28.97 -8.29 -11.24
N VAL A 289 29.39 -9.30 -10.48
CA VAL A 289 29.28 -9.39 -9.01
C VAL A 289 30.68 -9.50 -8.37
N THR A 290 31.58 -8.58 -8.71
CA THR A 290 32.96 -8.63 -8.21
C THR A 290 33.06 -8.30 -6.71
N ALA A 291 34.09 -8.83 -6.05
CA ALA A 291 34.41 -8.48 -4.65
C ALA A 291 34.54 -6.97 -4.46
N PHE A 292 35.13 -6.27 -5.43
CA PHE A 292 35.21 -4.81 -5.43
C PHE A 292 33.84 -4.13 -5.42
N ARG A 293 32.89 -4.56 -6.28
CA ARG A 293 31.54 -3.97 -6.31
C ARG A 293 30.75 -4.28 -5.04
N MET A 294 30.90 -5.49 -4.48
CA MET A 294 30.30 -5.85 -3.19
C MET A 294 30.81 -4.95 -2.07
N ASP A 295 32.14 -4.77 -1.96
CA ASP A 295 32.74 -3.93 -0.93
C ASP A 295 32.41 -2.45 -1.13
N GLN A 296 32.33 -1.98 -2.38
CA GLN A 296 31.91 -0.61 -2.71
C GLN A 296 30.46 -0.37 -2.27
N LEU A 297 29.53 -1.28 -2.61
CA LEU A 297 28.14 -1.18 -2.20
C LEU A 297 28.01 -1.14 -0.68
N ASN A 298 28.72 -2.01 0.03
CA ASN A 298 28.70 -2.05 1.49
C ASN A 298 29.22 -0.74 2.12
N ARG A 299 30.29 -0.14 1.55
CA ARG A 299 30.82 1.16 2.01
C ARG A 299 29.86 2.34 1.78
N LEU A 300 28.93 2.22 0.84
CA LEU A 300 27.94 3.27 0.57
C LEU A 300 26.75 3.22 1.54
N MET A 301 26.58 2.13 2.30
CA MET A 301 25.51 2.01 3.29
C MET A 301 25.79 2.92 4.48
N ASP A 302 24.81 3.77 4.84
CA ASP A 302 24.94 4.66 6.00
C ASP A 302 24.26 4.07 7.25
N PRO A 303 25.03 3.72 8.30
CA PRO A 303 24.50 3.11 9.51
C PRO A 303 23.60 4.06 10.33
N LYS A 304 23.64 5.37 10.05
CA LYS A 304 22.77 6.37 10.71
C LYS A 304 21.40 6.47 10.05
N THR A 305 21.20 5.82 8.89
CA THR A 305 19.90 5.84 8.21
C THR A 305 18.84 5.17 9.06
N GLU A 306 17.71 5.85 9.23
CA GLU A 306 16.56 5.36 10.00
C GLU A 306 16.03 4.02 9.45
N LYS A 307 15.61 3.15 10.36
CA LYS A 307 15.05 1.83 10.07
C LYS A 307 13.59 1.92 9.61
N ASN A 308 13.13 0.89 8.92
CA ASN A 308 11.76 0.79 8.41
C ASN A 308 10.86 -0.01 9.36
N TYR A 309 9.76 0.60 9.81
CA TYR A 309 8.79 -0.03 10.71
C TYR A 309 7.38 0.02 10.10
N ASP A 310 6.46 -0.84 10.57
CA ASP A 310 5.07 -0.83 10.09
C ASP A 310 4.38 0.53 10.35
N HIS A 311 4.58 1.11 11.54
CA HIS A 311 3.95 2.37 11.94
C HIS A 311 4.73 3.62 11.48
N SER A 312 5.96 3.43 11.01
CA SER A 312 6.84 4.49 10.47
C SER A 312 7.49 3.96 9.18
N PRO A 313 6.73 3.93 8.07
CA PRO A 313 7.15 3.30 6.82
C PRO A 313 8.14 4.21 6.07
N ARG A 314 9.39 4.21 6.51
CA ARG A 314 10.47 5.07 6.02
C ARG A 314 10.65 4.97 4.50
N LEU A 315 10.47 3.79 3.92
CA LEU A 315 10.65 3.60 2.48
C LEU A 315 9.62 4.39 1.66
N MET A 316 8.42 4.61 2.19
CA MET A 316 7.39 5.44 1.52
C MET A 316 7.85 6.90 1.42
N ARG A 317 8.45 7.44 2.48
CA ARG A 317 9.06 8.79 2.45
C ARG A 317 10.14 8.89 1.38
N LEU A 318 11.00 7.87 1.30
CA LEU A 318 12.11 7.82 0.35
C LEU A 318 11.61 7.69 -1.09
N MET A 319 10.56 6.90 -1.32
CA MET A 319 9.88 6.79 -2.61
C MET A 319 9.33 8.17 -3.06
N PHE A 320 8.65 8.91 -2.20
CA PHE A 320 8.20 10.28 -2.53
C PHE A 320 9.38 11.19 -2.88
N THR A 321 10.46 11.13 -2.09
CA THR A 321 11.67 11.94 -2.34
C THR A 321 12.33 11.57 -3.67
N GLN A 322 12.39 10.28 -4.00
CA GLN A 322 12.91 9.77 -5.26
C GLN A 322 12.08 10.23 -6.46
N TRP A 323 10.75 10.30 -6.32
CA TRP A 323 9.87 10.81 -7.36
C TRP A 323 10.16 12.27 -7.69
N PHE A 324 10.28 13.15 -6.69
CA PHE A 324 10.65 14.55 -6.90
C PHE A 324 12.07 14.70 -7.50
N ALA A 325 13.02 13.90 -7.02
CA ALA A 325 14.38 13.88 -7.54
C ALA A 325 14.43 13.47 -9.03
N LYS A 326 13.63 12.47 -9.43
CA LYS A 326 13.54 12.00 -10.83
C LYS A 326 13.12 13.12 -11.78
N PHE A 327 12.23 14.01 -11.34
CA PHE A 327 11.78 15.16 -12.14
C PHE A 327 12.58 16.44 -11.88
N SER A 328 13.65 16.39 -11.09
CA SER A 328 14.43 17.58 -10.69
C SER A 328 13.56 18.70 -10.11
N THR A 329 12.51 18.32 -9.38
CA THR A 329 11.56 19.24 -8.74
C THR A 329 11.65 19.12 -7.22
N SER A 330 11.06 20.08 -6.52
CA SER A 330 10.97 20.08 -5.07
C SER A 330 9.55 20.39 -4.61
N PRO A 331 9.01 19.66 -3.61
CA PRO A 331 7.69 19.94 -3.08
C PRO A 331 7.63 21.23 -2.26
N PHE A 332 8.78 21.79 -1.84
CA PHE A 332 8.83 22.88 -0.88
C PHE A 332 8.11 24.15 -1.34
N TRP A 333 8.25 24.54 -2.63
CA TRP A 333 7.58 25.74 -3.15
C TRP A 333 6.06 25.59 -3.22
N PHE A 334 5.60 24.43 -3.70
CA PHE A 334 4.17 24.11 -3.74
C PHE A 334 3.57 24.09 -2.33
N LEU A 335 4.22 23.39 -1.39
CA LEU A 335 3.81 23.35 0.01
C LEU A 335 3.81 24.75 0.65
N GLY A 336 4.84 25.56 0.37
CA GLY A 336 4.93 26.93 0.85
C GLY A 336 3.76 27.81 0.35
N ALA A 337 3.40 27.70 -0.92
CA ALA A 337 2.25 28.40 -1.49
C ALA A 337 0.92 27.94 -0.86
N VAL A 338 0.74 26.63 -0.67
CA VAL A 338 -0.45 26.07 -0.01
C VAL A 338 -0.54 26.56 1.44
N ILE A 339 0.56 26.54 2.20
CA ILE A 339 0.61 27.04 3.58
C ILE A 339 0.27 28.53 3.63
N LEU A 340 0.81 29.35 2.72
CA LEU A 340 0.51 30.78 2.67
C LEU A 340 -0.99 31.04 2.43
N ILE A 341 -1.58 30.38 1.44
CA ILE A 341 -3.02 30.48 1.14
C ILE A 341 -3.85 30.03 2.34
N LEU A 342 -3.44 28.96 3.01
CA LEU A 342 -4.11 28.39 4.16
C LEU A 342 -4.04 29.33 5.37
N VAL A 343 -2.90 29.95 5.66
CA VAL A 343 -2.77 30.95 6.73
C VAL A 343 -3.68 32.16 6.47
N ILE A 344 -3.69 32.68 5.24
CA ILE A 344 -4.58 33.77 4.84
C ILE A 344 -6.04 33.36 5.00
N TYR A 345 -6.41 32.16 4.56
CA TYR A 345 -7.76 31.63 4.66
C TYR A 345 -8.21 31.46 6.12
N LEU A 346 -7.41 30.76 6.94
CA LEU A 346 -7.71 30.51 8.36
C LEU A 346 -7.83 31.81 9.16
N SER A 347 -7.04 32.84 8.84
CA SER A 347 -7.13 34.16 9.50
C SER A 347 -8.46 34.87 9.29
N ARG A 348 -9.23 34.45 8.27
CA ARG A 348 -10.52 35.05 7.90
C ARG A 348 -11.73 34.23 8.34
N LEU A 349 -11.53 33.06 8.95
CA LEU A 349 -12.61 32.19 9.39
C LEU A 349 -13.19 32.64 10.73
N HIS A 350 -14.52 32.59 10.83
CA HIS A 350 -15.19 32.65 12.13
C HIS A 350 -15.06 31.31 12.88
N VAL A 351 -15.35 31.32 14.19
CA VAL A 351 -15.26 30.12 15.04
C VAL A 351 -16.11 28.97 14.49
N GLU A 352 -17.34 29.24 14.07
CA GLU A 352 -18.23 28.20 13.52
C GLU A 352 -17.70 27.63 12.19
N GLU A 353 -17.14 28.49 11.34
CA GLU A 353 -16.55 28.11 10.05
C GLU A 353 -15.24 27.31 10.27
N TYR A 354 -14.44 27.65 11.27
CA TYR A 354 -13.23 26.92 11.64
C TYR A 354 -13.56 25.52 12.19
N VAL A 355 -14.60 25.38 13.00
CA VAL A 355 -15.06 24.07 13.48
C VAL A 355 -15.41 23.19 12.29
N LEU A 356 -16.18 23.70 11.32
CA LEU A 356 -16.52 22.97 10.10
C LEU A 356 -15.29 22.64 9.25
N PHE A 357 -14.36 23.58 9.08
CA PHE A 357 -13.08 23.32 8.42
C PHE A 357 -12.30 22.18 9.10
N SER A 358 -12.18 22.21 10.42
CA SER A 358 -11.49 21.16 11.19
C SER A 358 -12.21 19.81 11.09
N SER A 359 -13.54 19.84 10.96
CA SER A 359 -14.40 18.65 10.84
C SER A 359 -14.26 18.00 9.47
N GLY A 360 -14.26 18.79 8.39
CA GLY A 360 -13.95 18.30 7.05
C GLY A 360 -12.55 17.67 6.98
N CYS A 361 -11.56 18.36 7.57
CA CYS A 361 -10.19 17.84 7.65
C CYS A 361 -10.10 16.54 8.45
N MET A 362 -10.79 16.45 9.59
CA MET A 362 -10.89 15.24 10.41
C MET A 362 -11.57 14.10 9.65
N THR A 363 -12.64 14.40 8.91
CA THR A 363 -13.41 13.41 8.13
C THR A 363 -12.51 12.72 7.11
N MET A 364 -11.90 13.48 6.20
CA MET A 364 -11.01 12.93 5.18
C MET A 364 -9.71 12.37 5.78
N GLY A 365 -9.16 13.03 6.81
CA GLY A 365 -7.95 12.59 7.48
C GLY A 365 -8.12 11.23 8.15
N CYS A 366 -9.22 11.01 8.88
CA CYS A 366 -9.52 9.73 9.52
C CYS A 366 -9.80 8.63 8.50
N GLU A 367 -10.59 8.92 7.46
CA GLU A 367 -10.90 7.96 6.40
C GLU A 367 -9.61 7.43 5.75
N LEU A 368 -8.72 8.33 5.31
CA LEU A 368 -7.44 7.96 4.73
C LEU A 368 -6.56 7.22 5.74
N MET A 369 -6.49 7.67 6.98
CA MET A 369 -5.70 7.00 8.01
C MET A 369 -6.18 5.56 8.25
N ILE A 370 -7.49 5.31 8.25
CA ILE A 370 -8.05 3.96 8.35
C ILE A 370 -7.67 3.12 7.13
N VAL A 371 -7.80 3.68 5.92
CA VAL A 371 -7.39 3.02 4.68
C VAL A 371 -5.91 2.62 4.72
N PHE A 372 -5.01 3.55 5.10
CA PHE A 372 -3.59 3.27 5.16
C PHE A 372 -3.22 2.30 6.28
N ALA A 373 -3.82 2.43 7.47
CA ALA A 373 -3.63 1.46 8.55
C ALA A 373 -4.05 0.06 8.10
N PHE A 374 -5.18 -0.04 7.42
CA PHE A 374 -5.65 -1.29 6.86
C PHE A 374 -4.67 -1.89 5.84
N GLN A 375 -4.13 -1.08 4.92
CA GLN A 375 -3.13 -1.53 3.95
C GLN A 375 -1.84 -2.06 4.60
N ILE A 376 -1.38 -1.42 5.68
CA ILE A 376 -0.15 -1.82 6.39
C ILE A 376 -0.30 -3.21 7.03
N TYR A 377 -1.46 -3.53 7.61
CA TYR A 377 -1.65 -4.80 8.31
C TYR A 377 -2.16 -5.92 7.38
N PHE A 378 -3.14 -5.63 6.51
CA PHE A 378 -3.82 -6.64 5.71
C PHE A 378 -3.30 -6.77 4.28
N GLY A 379 -2.72 -5.70 3.72
CA GLY A 379 -2.08 -5.75 2.42
C GLY A 379 -2.99 -6.08 1.25
N TYR A 380 -4.28 -5.74 1.29
CA TYR A 380 -5.15 -5.78 0.11
C TYR A 380 -5.91 -4.47 -0.04
N ILE A 381 -5.91 -3.94 -1.27
CA ILE A 381 -6.29 -2.54 -1.57
C ILE A 381 -7.74 -2.47 -2.06
N TYR A 382 -8.06 -3.10 -3.19
CA TYR A 382 -9.19 -2.64 -3.99
C TYR A 382 -10.58 -2.98 -3.42
N HIS A 383 -10.83 -4.25 -3.06
CA HIS A 383 -12.17 -4.64 -2.63
C HIS A 383 -12.59 -4.00 -1.30
N GLN A 384 -11.66 -3.85 -0.37
CA GLN A 384 -11.98 -3.53 1.03
C GLN A 384 -11.92 -2.03 1.32
N ILE A 385 -11.14 -1.27 0.54
CA ILE A 385 -11.24 0.19 0.54
C ILE A 385 -12.65 0.63 0.14
N GLY A 386 -13.25 0.02 -0.90
CA GLY A 386 -14.62 0.34 -1.28
C GLY A 386 -15.62 0.12 -0.14
N LEU A 387 -15.47 -0.96 0.62
CA LEU A 387 -16.29 -1.24 1.81
C LEU A 387 -16.04 -0.23 2.94
N ILE A 388 -14.77 0.09 3.23
CA ILE A 388 -14.37 1.09 4.24
C ILE A 388 -14.99 2.45 3.91
N ILE A 389 -14.81 2.94 2.68
CA ILE A 389 -15.37 4.21 2.20
C ILE A 389 -16.91 4.19 2.31
N THR A 390 -17.56 3.11 1.88
CA THR A 390 -19.02 3.00 1.92
C THR A 390 -19.55 3.07 3.35
N ILE A 391 -18.96 2.30 4.28
CA ILE A 391 -19.36 2.30 5.68
C ILE A 391 -19.04 3.64 6.34
N PHE A 392 -17.91 4.25 5.99
CA PHE A 392 -17.55 5.58 6.44
C PHE A 392 -18.60 6.60 5.99
N LEU A 393 -18.93 6.69 4.70
CA LEU A 393 -19.97 7.60 4.19
C LEU A 393 -21.36 7.31 4.78
N ALA A 394 -21.70 6.04 5.01
CA ALA A 394 -22.96 5.65 5.64
C ALA A 394 -23.10 6.19 7.08
N GLY A 395 -21.98 6.45 7.78
CA GLY A 395 -21.96 7.07 9.10
C GLY A 395 -22.36 8.56 9.12
N LEU A 396 -22.19 9.28 8.01
CA LEU A 396 -22.47 10.72 7.95
C LEU A 396 -23.96 11.03 8.14
N LEU A 397 -24.84 10.18 7.56
CA LEU A 397 -26.29 10.35 7.62
C LEU A 397 -26.87 10.27 9.05
N PRO A 398 -26.63 9.20 9.83
CA PRO A 398 -27.06 9.17 11.22
C PRO A 398 -26.39 10.28 12.04
N GLY A 399 -25.12 10.61 11.77
CA GLY A 399 -24.45 11.76 12.39
C GLY A 399 -25.23 13.07 12.20
N ALA A 400 -25.56 13.41 10.95
CA ALA A 400 -26.32 14.62 10.62
C ALA A 400 -27.72 14.62 11.27
N TRP A 401 -28.40 13.47 11.28
CA TRP A 401 -29.71 13.35 11.93
C TRP A 401 -29.65 13.55 13.45
N LEU A 402 -28.62 13.01 14.13
CA LEU A 402 -28.39 13.28 15.55
C LEU A 402 -28.08 14.76 15.80
N GLY A 403 -27.24 15.36 14.96
CA GLY A 403 -26.87 16.76 15.08
C GLY A 403 -28.06 17.71 14.94
N GLU A 404 -29.00 17.43 14.04
CA GLU A 404 -30.22 18.22 13.89
C GLU A 404 -31.10 18.20 15.16
N LYS A 405 -31.23 17.04 15.81
CA LYS A 405 -31.99 16.90 17.06
C LYS A 405 -31.32 17.62 18.23
N LEU A 406 -29.99 17.61 18.27
CA LEU A 406 -29.19 18.14 19.38
C LEU A 406 -28.83 19.63 19.21
N ARG A 407 -29.25 20.25 18.10
CA ARG A 407 -28.96 21.65 17.76
C ARG A 407 -29.35 22.67 18.84
N ARG A 408 -30.32 22.35 19.71
CA ARG A 408 -30.72 23.22 20.84
C ARG A 408 -29.56 23.58 21.77
N ASN A 409 -28.59 22.68 21.94
CA ASN A 409 -27.41 22.87 22.79
C ASN A 409 -26.12 22.91 21.95
N ALA A 410 -26.15 23.62 20.82
CA ALA A 410 -25.12 23.52 19.78
C ALA A 410 -23.68 23.59 20.30
N ARG A 411 -23.37 24.57 21.15
CA ARG A 411 -22.03 24.75 21.71
C ARG A 411 -21.56 23.55 22.54
N SER A 412 -22.41 23.03 23.42
CA SER A 412 -22.06 21.88 24.26
C SER A 412 -21.84 20.62 23.41
N VAL A 413 -22.66 20.43 22.38
CA VAL A 413 -22.53 19.31 21.45
C VAL A 413 -21.24 19.39 20.65
N LEU A 414 -20.83 20.57 20.17
CA LEU A 414 -19.54 20.76 19.47
C LEU A 414 -18.35 20.43 20.38
N VAL A 415 -18.37 20.86 21.64
CA VAL A 415 -17.32 20.52 22.63
C VAL A 415 -17.24 19.02 22.88
N TRP A 416 -18.37 18.37 23.14
CA TRP A 416 -18.40 16.93 23.41
C TRP A 416 -18.00 16.09 22.20
N THR A 417 -18.42 16.50 20.99
CA THR A 417 -18.03 15.80 19.75
C THR A 417 -16.53 15.94 19.48
N ASP A 418 -15.92 17.11 19.67
CA ASP A 418 -14.46 17.28 19.55
C ASP A 418 -13.68 16.43 20.57
N ILE A 419 -14.15 16.37 21.83
CA ILE A 419 -13.54 15.51 22.87
C ILE A 419 -13.65 14.02 22.48
N LEU A 420 -14.84 13.57 22.06
CA LEU A 420 -15.06 12.19 21.64
C LEU A 420 -14.20 11.81 20.43
N LEU A 421 -14.04 12.72 19.47
CA LEU A 421 -13.17 12.52 18.31
C LEU A 421 -11.70 12.35 18.70
N ILE A 422 -11.20 13.15 19.65
CA ILE A 422 -9.83 13.03 20.18
C ILE A 422 -9.65 11.70 20.92
N ILE A 423 -10.60 11.33 21.79
CA ILE A 423 -10.55 10.05 22.53
C ILE A 423 -10.58 8.87 21.55
N LEU A 424 -11.47 8.90 20.56
CA LEU A 424 -11.59 7.84 19.56
C LEU A 424 -10.30 7.70 18.75
N MET A 425 -9.64 8.82 18.40
CA MET A 425 -8.34 8.82 17.75
C MET A 425 -7.24 8.19 18.61
N LEU A 426 -7.17 8.54 19.89
CA LEU A 426 -6.20 7.93 20.82
C LEU A 426 -6.43 6.43 20.98
N VAL A 427 -7.69 6.00 21.11
CA VAL A 427 -8.06 4.58 21.18
C VAL A 427 -7.64 3.88 19.89
N PHE A 428 -7.99 4.43 18.73
CA PHE A 428 -7.64 3.85 17.44
C PHE A 428 -6.13 3.62 17.28
N ILE A 429 -5.29 4.63 17.54
CA ILE A 429 -3.82 4.50 17.43
C ILE A 429 -3.30 3.46 18.43
N THR A 430 -3.79 3.48 19.67
CA THR A 430 -3.33 2.57 20.73
C THR A 430 -3.60 1.12 20.36
N PHE A 431 -4.80 0.82 19.87
CA PHE A 431 -5.15 -0.52 19.40
C PHE A 431 -4.32 -0.93 18.17
N CYS A 432 -4.13 -0.04 17.20
CA CYS A 432 -3.25 -0.30 16.05
C CYS A 432 -1.82 -0.63 16.49
N PHE A 433 -1.29 0.07 17.49
CA PHE A 433 0.07 -0.15 18.00
C PHE A 433 0.21 -1.45 18.81
N GLN A 434 -0.77 -1.77 19.66
CA GLN A 434 -0.70 -2.93 20.56
C GLN A 434 -1.07 -4.25 19.87
N LEU A 435 -2.09 -4.24 19.01
CA LEU A 435 -2.64 -5.46 18.42
C LEU A 435 -2.26 -5.63 16.94
N GLY A 436 -2.02 -4.55 16.21
CA GLY A 436 -1.53 -4.57 14.82
C GLY A 436 -2.28 -5.57 13.93
N ASP A 437 -1.57 -6.60 13.48
CA ASP A 437 -2.06 -7.69 12.62
C ASP A 437 -3.17 -8.57 13.24
N LYS A 438 -3.39 -8.49 14.55
CA LYS A 438 -4.44 -9.23 15.25
C LYS A 438 -5.79 -8.53 15.25
N LEU A 439 -5.85 -7.27 14.83
CA LEU A 439 -7.09 -6.53 14.77
C LEU A 439 -8.01 -7.13 13.69
N PRO A 440 -9.30 -7.39 13.96
CA PRO A 440 -10.22 -7.86 12.94
C PRO A 440 -10.60 -6.73 11.99
N VAL A 441 -10.98 -7.07 10.75
CA VAL A 441 -11.50 -6.09 9.75
C VAL A 441 -12.64 -5.24 10.33
N LEU A 442 -13.52 -5.86 11.13
CA LEU A 442 -14.64 -5.18 11.80
C LEU A 442 -14.20 -3.99 12.67
N PHE A 443 -13.01 -4.02 13.26
CA PHE A 443 -12.49 -2.90 14.05
C PHE A 443 -12.35 -1.63 13.20
N TYR A 444 -11.77 -1.73 12.00
CA TYR A 444 -11.57 -0.61 11.08
C TYR A 444 -12.91 -0.07 10.56
N LEU A 445 -13.87 -0.97 10.27
CA LEU A 445 -15.20 -0.58 9.81
C LEU A 445 -16.00 0.14 10.90
N CYS A 446 -16.02 -0.40 12.13
CA CYS A 446 -16.74 0.21 13.25
C CYS A 446 -16.13 1.55 13.67
N THR A 447 -14.79 1.64 13.75
CA THR A 447 -14.11 2.89 14.09
C THR A 447 -14.31 3.96 13.02
N GLY A 448 -14.23 3.59 11.73
CA GLY A 448 -14.55 4.50 10.63
C GLY A 448 -15.98 5.02 10.66
N PHE A 449 -16.95 4.13 10.91
CA PHE A 449 -18.34 4.52 11.08
C PHE A 449 -18.51 5.51 12.25
N LEU A 450 -17.87 5.25 13.39
CA LEU A 450 -17.93 6.14 14.58
C LEU A 450 -17.31 7.51 14.31
N PHE A 451 -16.15 7.60 13.67
CA PHE A 451 -15.55 8.88 13.26
C PHE A 451 -16.50 9.67 12.37
N SER A 452 -17.10 8.99 11.39
CA SER A 452 -18.02 9.60 10.45
C SER A 452 -19.31 10.10 11.12
N VAL A 453 -19.90 9.33 12.04
CA VAL A 453 -21.08 9.76 12.82
C VAL A 453 -20.76 11.03 13.62
N LEU A 454 -19.61 11.06 14.30
CA LEU A 454 -19.21 12.21 15.10
C LEU A 454 -18.95 13.45 14.24
N CYS A 455 -18.26 13.31 13.10
CA CYS A 455 -18.03 14.41 12.17
C CYS A 455 -19.34 14.89 11.51
N GLY A 456 -20.20 13.97 11.08
CA GLY A 456 -21.50 14.28 10.48
C GLY A 456 -22.44 15.02 11.44
N CYS A 457 -22.31 14.80 12.75
CA CYS A 457 -23.05 15.54 13.78
C CYS A 457 -22.66 17.03 13.84
N GLN A 458 -21.41 17.38 13.55
CA GLN A 458 -20.91 18.76 13.69
C GLN A 458 -21.49 19.71 12.65
N PHE A 459 -21.78 19.22 11.43
CA PHE A 459 -22.29 20.04 10.33
C PHE A 459 -23.62 20.78 10.63
N PRO A 460 -24.73 20.07 10.95
CA PRO A 460 -26.01 20.73 11.24
C PRO A 460 -25.98 21.54 12.55
N VAL A 461 -25.11 21.17 13.49
CA VAL A 461 -24.97 21.84 14.78
C VAL A 461 -24.26 23.19 14.64
N ALA A 462 -23.21 23.25 13.82
CA ALA A 462 -22.46 24.49 13.56
C ALA A 462 -23.18 25.46 12.62
N LEU A 463 -24.23 25.00 11.90
CA LEU A 463 -25.12 25.88 11.16
C LEU A 463 -25.99 26.71 12.13
N GLU A 464 -25.51 27.89 12.55
CA GLU A 464 -26.36 28.90 13.17
C GLU A 464 -27.13 29.71 12.11
N PRO A 465 -28.43 30.00 12.32
CA PRO A 465 -29.17 30.88 11.43
C PRO A 465 -28.71 32.33 11.65
N ARG A 466 -27.72 32.80 10.88
CA ARG A 466 -27.39 34.23 10.79
C ARG A 466 -28.40 34.98 9.91
N ASN A 467 -28.49 36.30 10.08
CA ASN A 467 -29.37 37.23 9.35
C ASN A 467 -29.36 37.09 7.82
N ASN A 468 -28.35 36.43 7.23
CA ASN A 468 -28.31 36.10 5.81
C ASN A 468 -28.00 34.60 5.60
N VAL A 469 -29.06 33.78 5.74
CA VAL A 469 -29.01 32.31 5.74
C VAL A 469 -28.23 31.76 4.53
N LYS A 470 -28.47 32.26 3.32
CA LYS A 470 -27.80 31.78 2.10
C LYS A 470 -26.28 31.95 2.14
N LYS A 471 -25.80 33.12 2.58
CA LYS A 471 -24.36 33.43 2.65
C LYS A 471 -23.67 32.64 3.77
N SER A 472 -24.36 32.42 4.88
CA SER A 472 -23.85 31.63 6.01
C SER A 472 -23.69 30.15 5.64
N VAL A 473 -24.69 29.57 4.96
CA VAL A 473 -24.65 28.18 4.49
C VAL A 473 -23.53 27.98 3.47
N ALA A 474 -23.38 28.89 2.51
CA ALA A 474 -22.34 28.80 1.49
C ALA A 474 -20.92 28.83 2.09
N ARG A 475 -20.68 29.69 3.10
CA ARG A 475 -19.38 29.76 3.78
C ARG A 475 -19.09 28.53 4.63
N ALA A 476 -20.08 28.07 5.40
CA ALA A 476 -20.00 26.85 6.19
C ALA A 476 -19.64 25.63 5.32
N PHE A 477 -20.35 25.47 4.20
CA PHE A 477 -20.09 24.40 3.24
C PHE A 477 -18.71 24.52 2.57
N SER A 478 -18.29 25.74 2.21
CA SER A 478 -16.96 25.97 1.64
C SER A 478 -15.84 25.64 2.64
N ALA A 479 -16.02 25.99 3.91
CA ALA A 479 -15.06 25.69 4.97
C ALA A 479 -14.89 24.18 5.16
N ASP A 480 -15.99 23.43 5.19
CA ASP A 480 -15.98 21.97 5.26
C ASP A 480 -15.26 21.33 4.06
N LEU A 481 -15.59 21.74 2.82
CA LEU A 481 -14.95 21.21 1.61
C LEU A 481 -13.45 21.53 1.53
N ILE A 482 -13.06 22.77 1.87
CA ILE A 482 -11.65 23.18 1.88
C ILE A 482 -10.90 22.41 2.98
N GLY A 483 -11.53 22.24 4.15
CA GLY A 483 -11.03 21.40 5.22
C GLY A 483 -10.81 19.96 4.78
N ALA A 484 -11.80 19.36 4.13
CA ALA A 484 -11.74 18.00 3.58
C ALA A 484 -10.62 17.84 2.55
N ALA A 485 -10.53 18.75 1.57
CA ALA A 485 -9.47 18.73 0.56
C ALA A 485 -8.07 18.84 1.17
N LEU A 486 -7.89 19.72 2.15
CA LEU A 486 -6.61 19.90 2.84
C LEU A 486 -6.31 18.74 3.78
N GLY A 487 -7.30 18.19 4.48
CA GLY A 487 -7.14 16.98 5.28
C GLY A 487 -6.71 15.80 4.43
N ALA A 488 -7.29 15.64 3.24
CA ALA A 488 -6.87 14.61 2.31
C ALA A 488 -5.40 14.81 1.86
N LEU A 489 -5.07 16.04 1.42
CA LEU A 489 -3.73 16.39 0.93
C LEU A 489 -2.66 16.25 2.03
N ILE A 490 -2.86 16.91 3.17
CA ILE A 490 -1.87 16.99 4.26
C ILE A 490 -1.68 15.61 4.90
N THR A 491 -2.76 14.86 5.15
CA THR A 491 -2.65 13.54 5.77
C THR A 491 -1.94 12.55 4.84
N SER A 492 -2.31 12.47 3.56
CA SER A 492 -1.75 11.48 2.63
C SER A 492 -0.35 11.82 2.10
N VAL A 493 -0.06 13.09 1.80
CA VAL A 493 1.21 13.50 1.15
C VAL A 493 2.28 13.83 2.18
N PHE A 494 1.90 14.38 3.34
CA PHE A 494 2.86 14.88 4.32
C PHE A 494 2.86 14.06 5.60
N LEU A 495 1.76 14.01 6.34
CA LEU A 495 1.76 13.44 7.68
C LEU A 495 2.10 11.94 7.68
N ILE A 496 1.39 11.13 6.88
CA ILE A 496 1.61 9.67 6.87
C ILE A 496 2.99 9.31 6.31
N PRO A 497 3.44 9.83 5.15
CA PRO A 497 4.75 9.44 4.62
C PRO A 497 5.91 9.92 5.50
N TYR A 498 5.85 11.12 6.09
CA TYR A 498 6.99 11.68 6.84
C TYR A 498 7.00 11.28 8.32
N TYR A 499 5.83 11.18 8.94
CA TYR A 499 5.69 10.96 10.38
C TYR A 499 4.93 9.69 10.74
N GLY A 500 4.55 8.88 9.74
CA GLY A 500 3.79 7.66 9.94
C GLY A 500 2.34 7.92 10.37
N ILE A 501 1.64 6.83 10.71
CA ILE A 501 0.25 6.91 11.17
C ILE A 501 0.16 7.64 12.51
N THR A 502 1.14 7.45 13.39
CA THR A 502 1.17 8.11 14.71
C THR A 502 1.28 9.62 14.58
N GLY A 503 2.18 10.12 13.73
CA GLY A 503 2.32 11.55 13.48
C GLY A 503 1.09 12.16 12.82
N ALA A 504 0.46 11.45 11.88
CA ALA A 504 -0.80 11.89 11.27
C ALA A 504 -1.92 12.04 12.29
N ALA A 505 -2.05 11.05 13.17
CA ALA A 505 -3.07 11.08 14.20
C ALA A 505 -2.81 12.18 15.26
N ILE A 506 -1.55 12.43 15.64
CA ILE A 506 -1.17 13.58 16.47
C ILE A 506 -1.56 14.89 15.78
N GLY A 507 -1.30 15.02 14.48
CA GLY A 507 -1.69 16.20 13.69
C GLY A 507 -3.20 16.47 13.71
N LEU A 508 -4.02 15.42 13.53
CA LEU A 508 -5.48 15.51 13.59
C LEU A 508 -5.98 15.82 15.01
N ILE A 509 -5.36 15.26 16.05
CA ILE A 509 -5.67 15.59 17.45
C ILE A 509 -5.37 17.06 17.73
N LEU A 510 -4.19 17.55 17.32
CA LEU A 510 -3.82 18.97 17.49
C LEU A 510 -4.82 19.90 16.82
N LEU A 511 -5.26 19.57 15.60
CA LEU A 511 -6.29 20.33 14.88
C LEU A 511 -7.60 20.40 15.68
N LYS A 512 -8.05 19.27 16.24
CA LYS A 512 -9.27 19.23 17.05
C LYS A 512 -9.11 19.87 18.43
N MET A 513 -7.92 19.86 19.02
CA MET A 513 -7.64 20.64 20.23
C MET A 513 -7.73 22.15 19.98
N ILE A 514 -7.28 22.64 18.83
CA ILE A 514 -7.43 24.05 18.45
C ILE A 514 -8.92 24.41 18.29
N SER A 515 -9.69 23.55 17.61
CA SER A 515 -11.15 23.70 17.49
C SER A 515 -11.82 23.79 18.86
N LEU A 516 -11.49 22.88 19.77
CA LEU A 516 -12.01 22.84 21.14
C LEU A 516 -11.71 24.15 21.92
N ILE A 517 -10.48 24.68 21.81
CA ILE A 517 -10.10 25.94 22.45
C ILE A 517 -10.89 27.12 21.87
N MET A 518 -11.09 27.16 20.55
CA MET A 518 -11.84 28.24 19.89
C MET A 518 -13.31 28.25 20.28
N VAL A 519 -13.95 27.08 20.38
CA VAL A 519 -15.34 26.95 20.86
C VAL A 519 -15.44 27.28 22.36
N GLY A 520 -14.41 26.95 23.15
CA GLY A 520 -14.31 27.26 24.57
C GLY A 520 -14.15 28.75 24.90
N ARG A 521 -13.39 29.51 24.10
CA ARG A 521 -13.07 30.94 24.35
C ARG A 521 -14.20 31.94 24.16
N LYS A 522 -15.35 31.56 23.61
CA LYS A 522 -16.55 32.44 23.48
C LYS A 522 -17.26 32.71 24.83
N HIS A 523 -16.51 32.75 25.93
CA HIS A 523 -16.92 33.26 27.25
C HIS A 523 -16.13 34.54 27.50
N GLY A 524 -16.77 35.66 27.19
CA GLY A 524 -16.28 37.02 27.34
C GLY A 524 -17.35 37.95 26.83
#